data_AF-A0A1V5QI39-F1
#
_entry.id   AF-A0A1V5QI39-F1
#
_cell.length_a   1.000
_cell.length_b   1.000
_cell.length_c   1.000
_cell.angle_alpha   90.00
_cell.angle_beta   90.00
_cell.angle_gamma   90.00
#
_symmetry.space_group_name_H-M   'P 1'
#
loop_
_entity.id
_entity.type
_entity.pdbx_description
1 polymer ?
#
loop_
_entity_poly.entity_id
_entity_poly.type
_entity_poly.pdbx_seq_one_letter_code
_entity_poly.pdbx_strand_id
1 'polypeptide(L)'
;MMQIDARALGNCVLGLAAILLIADALAQDSTVSAFNTPRLAIGVDANYALDMERSGAEWKWNGTESDPFEGMSKQGVKEFRVRLWTKDDGPHGKTYATEILKRTLNAGLNPYLVIFLSEDWADMMKQPLPAAWRGLSFEDRASAIRAYSKDIVAHFRREGLTSHMYEIGNEIDYGICGEYPGKGAKKKPEALSRRIWPRSAQLIRASQEGVRASDPDARFMLHISHWWDADFCVAFFRFMIEQGVQVDYAGLSYFPSSNIGGSLEMEEFGDTVTRLAEAISRPVIVPETAYPSTRDFTGQFSRWKYEVLGYPLTPAGQRRWVSDFLTFCNSHPNIEAVYYWSPEWYGEGMWKAFALFDPNGESKPAWEAFAQESWRGRPRKSIYIEAQSNQLFVVPVQEAKERMVSMVAKLREQTGGITKEHISLLTNTELKVGSYSVDLKASLQKNLRLSLLPGSRGILHGEASPGASQELTAIVAGVNPEKERVVLIVREQPTPALQQVIELFGQNRVKVLVHPRYDDGPLNFGMSGDFDP
;
A
#
# COMPACT_ATOMS: atom_id res chain seq x y z
N MET A 1 37.94 55.17 34.26
CA MET A 1 38.32 54.63 32.93
C MET A 1 38.82 53.21 33.14
N MET A 2 37.96 52.22 32.96
CA MET A 2 38.33 50.80 33.01
C MET A 2 38.12 50.27 31.58
N GLN A 3 39.23 50.06 30.86
CA GLN A 3 39.20 49.47 29.52
C GLN A 3 38.86 47.99 29.68
N ILE A 4 37.71 47.59 29.14
CA ILE A 4 37.36 46.18 28.98
C ILE A 4 38.13 45.68 27.75
N ASP A 5 38.97 44.68 27.97
CA ASP A 5 39.85 44.08 26.98
C ASP A 5 39.03 43.29 25.94
N ALA A 6 38.95 43.82 24.72
CA ALA A 6 38.18 43.26 23.61
C ALA A 6 38.67 41.86 23.18
N ARG A 7 39.85 41.41 23.62
CA ARG A 7 40.36 40.07 23.33
C ARG A 7 39.69 38.97 24.15
N ALA A 8 39.16 39.28 25.34
CA ALA A 8 38.48 38.30 26.19
C ALA A 8 37.06 37.94 25.67
N LEU A 9 36.36 38.88 25.02
CA LEU A 9 35.06 38.61 24.40
C LEU A 9 35.17 37.75 23.13
N GLY A 10 36.24 37.90 22.34
CA GLY A 10 36.43 37.13 21.11
C GLY A 10 36.58 35.61 21.36
N ASN A 11 37.29 35.23 22.43
CA ASN A 11 37.53 33.82 22.75
C ASN A 11 36.31 33.13 23.38
N CYS A 12 35.45 33.85 24.12
CA CYS A 12 34.19 33.30 24.62
C CYS A 12 33.15 33.08 23.51
N VAL A 13 33.12 33.93 22.48
CA VAL A 13 32.19 33.78 21.34
C VAL A 13 32.60 32.63 20.42
N LEU A 14 33.90 32.41 20.22
CA LEU A 14 34.41 31.25 19.46
C LEU A 14 34.19 29.92 20.19
N GLY A 15 34.29 29.91 21.53
CA GLY A 15 33.98 28.73 22.35
C GLY A 15 32.50 28.36 22.35
N LEU A 16 31.58 29.33 22.40
CA LEU A 16 30.14 29.07 22.32
C LEU A 16 29.71 28.58 20.92
N ALA A 17 30.28 29.13 19.85
CA ALA A 17 29.98 28.69 18.48
C ALA A 17 30.46 27.24 18.21
N ALA A 18 31.61 26.85 18.76
CA ALA A 18 32.12 25.48 18.65
C ALA A 18 31.25 24.47 19.46
N ILE A 19 30.74 24.87 20.64
CA ILE A 19 29.85 24.02 21.44
C ILE A 19 28.48 23.87 20.78
N LEU A 20 27.94 24.92 20.14
CA LEU A 20 26.71 24.86 19.35
C LEU A 20 26.84 23.98 18.10
N LEU A 21 27.98 24.04 17.39
CA LEU A 21 28.24 23.19 16.22
C LEU A 21 28.40 21.71 16.59
N ILE A 22 28.98 21.40 17.75
CA ILE A 22 29.08 20.01 18.25
C ILE A 22 27.72 19.51 18.74
N ALA A 23 26.89 20.36 19.35
CA ALA A 23 25.53 19.99 19.74
C ALA A 23 24.61 19.73 18.53
N ASP A 24 24.72 20.52 17.45
CA ASP A 24 23.99 20.29 16.21
C ASP A 24 24.47 19.02 15.47
N ALA A 25 25.78 18.76 15.48
CA ALA A 25 26.34 17.52 14.91
C ALA A 25 25.87 16.28 15.69
N LEU A 26 25.82 16.34 17.03
CA LEU A 26 25.33 15.24 17.86
C LEU A 26 23.79 15.08 17.80
N ALA A 27 23.04 16.16 17.57
CA ALA A 27 21.59 16.12 17.32
C ALA A 27 21.26 15.55 15.92
N GLN A 28 22.09 15.83 14.91
CA GLN A 28 21.99 15.19 13.59
C GLN A 28 22.41 13.71 13.61
N ASP A 29 23.42 13.33 14.40
CA ASP A 29 23.85 11.93 14.50
C ASP A 29 22.85 11.05 15.28
N SER A 30 22.21 11.61 16.31
CA SER A 30 21.16 10.94 17.09
C SER A 30 19.82 10.81 16.36
N THR A 31 19.50 11.72 15.43
CA THR A 31 18.35 11.55 14.54
C THR A 31 18.59 10.51 13.45
N VAL A 32 19.83 10.36 12.96
CA VAL A 32 20.19 9.32 11.98
C VAL A 32 20.25 7.92 12.63
N SER A 33 20.65 7.82 13.90
CA SER A 33 20.74 6.54 14.62
C SER A 33 19.38 5.91 14.98
N ALA A 34 18.30 6.69 15.10
CA ALA A 34 16.97 6.18 15.46
C ALA A 34 16.28 5.44 14.29
N PHE A 35 16.75 5.61 13.05
CA PHE A 35 16.18 4.97 11.86
C PHE A 35 16.73 3.55 11.57
N ASN A 36 17.67 3.05 12.38
CA ASN A 36 18.43 1.84 12.04
C ASN A 36 17.94 0.53 12.69
N THR A 37 16.92 0.57 13.56
CA THR A 37 16.19 -0.63 13.98
C THR A 37 14.86 -0.68 13.23
N PRO A 38 14.60 -1.71 12.42
CA PRO A 38 13.32 -1.86 11.72
C PRO A 38 12.17 -1.84 12.72
N ARG A 39 11.26 -0.87 12.58
CA ARG A 39 10.07 -0.74 13.44
C ARG A 39 8.93 -1.64 12.94
N LEU A 40 8.88 -1.84 11.62
CA LEU A 40 7.77 -2.48 10.94
C LEU A 40 7.78 -4.01 11.14
N ALA A 41 6.66 -4.56 11.61
CA ALA A 41 6.43 -5.99 11.56
C ALA A 41 6.05 -6.41 10.13
N ILE A 42 6.67 -7.48 9.63
CA ILE A 42 6.35 -8.05 8.32
C ILE A 42 5.63 -9.35 8.53
N GLY A 43 4.45 -9.47 7.94
CA GLY A 43 3.73 -10.71 7.89
C GLY A 43 3.36 -11.14 6.49
N VAL A 44 2.75 -12.31 6.44
CA VAL A 44 2.13 -12.87 5.24
C VAL A 44 0.76 -13.42 5.60
N ASP A 45 -0.10 -13.48 4.61
CA ASP A 45 -1.31 -14.28 4.64
C ASP A 45 -1.13 -15.40 3.62
N ALA A 46 -0.73 -16.60 4.06
CA ALA A 46 -0.46 -17.73 3.17
C ALA A 46 -1.39 -18.93 3.47
N ASN A 47 -2.67 -18.64 3.65
CA ASN A 47 -3.63 -19.64 4.11
C ASN A 47 -3.96 -20.72 3.08
N TYR A 48 -3.60 -20.61 1.80
CA TYR A 48 -3.87 -21.65 0.80
C TYR A 48 -2.79 -22.74 0.77
N ALA A 49 -1.71 -22.59 1.54
CA ALA A 49 -0.60 -23.55 1.59
C ALA A 49 -1.06 -25.00 1.81
N LEU A 50 -2.00 -25.28 2.73
CA LEU A 50 -2.41 -26.67 2.99
C LEU A 50 -3.19 -27.27 1.81
N ASP A 51 -4.07 -26.51 1.16
CA ASP A 51 -4.82 -26.99 -0.01
C ASP A 51 -3.91 -27.21 -1.21
N MET A 52 -2.91 -26.33 -1.37
CA MET A 52 -1.90 -26.45 -2.42
C MET A 52 -1.00 -27.67 -2.19
N GLU A 53 -0.52 -27.87 -0.98
CA GLU A 53 0.31 -29.03 -0.60
C GLU A 53 -0.44 -30.35 -0.80
N ARG A 54 -1.72 -30.40 -0.41
CA ARG A 54 -2.60 -31.55 -0.71
C ARG A 54 -2.77 -31.81 -2.21
N SER A 55 -2.57 -30.78 -3.02
CA SER A 55 -2.61 -30.85 -4.49
C SER A 55 -1.23 -31.10 -5.12
N GLY A 56 -0.20 -31.36 -4.31
CA GLY A 56 1.17 -31.67 -4.76
C GLY A 56 2.04 -30.44 -5.03
N ALA A 57 1.68 -29.26 -4.50
CA ALA A 57 2.54 -28.09 -4.55
C ALA A 57 3.78 -28.27 -3.65
N GLU A 58 4.92 -27.74 -4.12
CA GLU A 58 6.20 -27.74 -3.42
C GLU A 58 6.72 -26.30 -3.43
N TRP A 59 7.42 -25.87 -2.38
CA TRP A 59 8.04 -24.55 -2.33
C TRP A 59 9.55 -24.67 -2.19
N LYS A 60 10.27 -24.02 -3.09
CA LYS A 60 11.72 -24.11 -3.23
C LYS A 60 12.35 -22.74 -3.01
N TRP A 61 13.44 -22.75 -2.26
CA TRP A 61 14.24 -21.58 -1.94
C TRP A 61 15.65 -21.83 -2.42
N ASN A 62 16.07 -21.14 -3.48
CA ASN A 62 17.33 -21.40 -4.17
C ASN A 62 17.46 -22.88 -4.59
N GLY A 63 16.39 -23.43 -5.18
CA GLY A 63 16.31 -24.82 -5.63
C GLY A 63 16.15 -25.87 -4.53
N THR A 64 16.10 -25.48 -3.24
CA THR A 64 15.92 -26.41 -2.12
C THR A 64 14.49 -26.35 -1.61
N GLU A 65 13.81 -27.50 -1.62
CA GLU A 65 12.46 -27.62 -1.05
C GLU A 65 12.46 -27.35 0.46
N SER A 66 11.45 -26.63 0.95
CA SER A 66 11.24 -26.35 2.36
C SER A 66 9.75 -26.30 2.66
N ASP A 67 9.38 -26.63 3.90
CA ASP A 67 8.09 -26.24 4.46
C ASP A 67 7.85 -24.74 4.20
N PRO A 68 6.69 -24.34 3.66
CA PRO A 68 6.44 -22.95 3.28
C PRO A 68 6.47 -21.99 4.47
N PHE A 69 6.01 -22.39 5.66
CA PHE A 69 6.01 -21.54 6.85
C PHE A 69 7.43 -21.32 7.36
N GLU A 70 8.22 -22.38 7.48
CA GLU A 70 9.64 -22.28 7.85
C GLU A 70 10.44 -21.48 6.82
N GLY A 71 10.18 -21.71 5.53
CA GLY A 71 10.83 -21.03 4.43
C GLY A 71 10.58 -19.52 4.48
N MET A 72 9.32 -19.11 4.65
CA MET A 72 8.93 -17.71 4.81
C MET A 72 9.56 -17.06 6.05
N SER A 73 9.58 -17.77 7.19
CA SER A 73 10.25 -17.32 8.41
C SER A 73 11.75 -17.04 8.17
N LYS A 74 12.44 -17.93 7.44
CA LYS A 74 13.86 -17.75 7.06
C LYS A 74 14.11 -16.56 6.13
N GLN A 75 13.11 -16.10 5.37
CA GLN A 75 13.22 -14.88 4.55
C GLN A 75 12.98 -13.57 5.33
N GLY A 76 12.68 -13.65 6.62
CA GLY A 76 12.47 -12.47 7.46
C GLY A 76 11.01 -12.16 7.79
N VAL A 77 10.06 -12.99 7.33
CA VAL A 77 8.66 -12.91 7.81
C VAL A 77 8.65 -13.15 9.33
N LYS A 78 7.87 -12.35 10.05
CA LYS A 78 7.73 -12.41 11.52
C LYS A 78 6.32 -12.75 11.95
N GLU A 79 5.31 -12.35 11.18
CA GLU A 79 3.91 -12.50 11.54
C GLU A 79 3.14 -13.29 10.49
N PHE A 80 2.04 -13.90 10.90
CA PHE A 80 1.20 -14.68 9.99
C PHE A 80 -0.27 -14.37 10.23
N ARG A 81 -0.97 -13.93 9.18
CA ARG A 81 -2.41 -13.70 9.20
C ARG A 81 -3.13 -15.03 9.00
N VAL A 82 -3.96 -15.47 9.94
CA VAL A 82 -4.70 -16.74 9.87
C VAL A 82 -6.17 -16.48 9.63
N ARG A 83 -6.72 -16.98 8.51
CA ARG A 83 -8.14 -16.83 8.18
C ARG A 83 -8.96 -17.95 8.83
N LEU A 84 -10.04 -17.57 9.52
CA LEU A 84 -10.99 -18.50 10.12
C LEU A 84 -12.42 -18.15 9.70
N TRP A 85 -13.02 -19.04 8.90
CA TRP A 85 -14.42 -19.04 8.52
C TRP A 85 -15.26 -19.77 9.59
N THR A 86 -16.56 -19.46 9.68
CA THR A 86 -17.50 -19.95 10.70
C THR A 86 -17.91 -21.42 10.54
N LYS A 87 -17.13 -22.22 9.81
CA LYS A 87 -17.38 -23.65 9.59
C LYS A 87 -16.31 -24.48 10.30
N ASP A 88 -16.64 -25.70 10.68
CA ASP A 88 -15.68 -26.59 11.35
C ASP A 88 -14.64 -27.16 10.37
N ASP A 89 -15.08 -27.61 9.20
CA ASP A 89 -14.26 -28.35 8.23
C ASP A 89 -14.06 -27.63 6.89
N GLY A 90 -13.10 -28.15 6.11
CA GLY A 90 -12.74 -27.63 4.79
C GLY A 90 -11.83 -26.40 4.84
N PRO A 91 -11.52 -25.80 3.68
CA PRO A 91 -10.61 -24.65 3.60
C PRO A 91 -11.03 -23.52 4.53
N HIS A 92 -10.09 -23.04 5.35
CA HIS A 92 -10.29 -21.98 6.36
C HIS A 92 -11.33 -22.29 7.46
N GLY A 93 -11.84 -23.51 7.57
CA GLY A 93 -12.63 -23.91 8.74
C GLY A 93 -11.77 -24.05 10.00
N LYS A 94 -12.40 -24.31 11.15
CA LYS A 94 -11.72 -24.50 12.44
C LYS A 94 -10.56 -25.50 12.36
N THR A 95 -10.79 -26.71 11.86
CA THR A 95 -9.76 -27.76 11.77
C THR A 95 -8.58 -27.31 10.90
N TYR A 96 -8.87 -26.58 9.82
CA TYR A 96 -7.87 -26.03 8.90
C TYR A 96 -7.04 -24.93 9.58
N ALA A 97 -7.71 -23.97 10.23
CA ALA A 97 -7.07 -22.88 10.95
C ALA A 97 -6.21 -23.38 12.12
N THR A 98 -6.65 -24.45 12.82
CA THR A 98 -5.84 -25.13 13.85
C THR A 98 -4.50 -25.61 13.28
N GLU A 99 -4.51 -26.23 12.10
CA GLU A 99 -3.28 -26.71 11.46
C GLU A 99 -2.37 -25.56 11.00
N ILE A 100 -2.95 -24.52 10.38
CA ILE A 100 -2.22 -23.30 10.01
C ILE A 100 -1.53 -22.69 11.24
N LEU A 101 -2.25 -22.54 12.36
CA LEU A 101 -1.70 -21.98 13.60
C LEU A 101 -0.57 -22.83 14.16
N LYS A 102 -0.71 -24.17 14.15
CA LYS A 102 0.34 -25.09 14.60
C LYS A 102 1.63 -24.90 13.80
N ARG A 103 1.54 -24.93 12.48
CA ARG A 103 2.71 -24.75 11.60
C ARG A 103 3.32 -23.36 11.72
N THR A 104 2.47 -22.33 11.86
CA THR A 104 2.92 -20.96 12.08
C THR A 104 3.79 -20.86 13.35
N LEU A 105 3.28 -21.35 14.48
CA LEU A 105 4.01 -21.31 15.76
C LEU A 105 5.27 -22.18 15.73
N ASN A 106 5.21 -23.35 15.11
CA ASN A 106 6.38 -24.23 14.94
C ASN A 106 7.48 -23.58 14.08
N ALA A 107 7.11 -22.76 13.09
CA ALA A 107 8.05 -21.97 12.29
C ALA A 107 8.60 -20.73 13.00
N GLY A 108 8.21 -20.48 14.26
CA GLY A 108 8.63 -19.32 15.05
C GLY A 108 7.97 -18.01 14.63
N LEU A 109 6.87 -18.07 13.88
CA LEU A 109 6.09 -16.91 13.46
C LEU A 109 5.05 -16.53 14.51
N ASN A 110 4.71 -15.24 14.58
CA ASN A 110 3.70 -14.70 15.49
C ASN A 110 2.33 -14.57 14.78
N PRO A 111 1.36 -15.48 15.00
CA PRO A 111 0.08 -15.44 14.32
C PRO A 111 -0.83 -14.33 14.84
N TYR A 112 -1.69 -13.83 13.97
CA TYR A 112 -2.96 -13.22 14.38
C TYR A 112 -4.15 -13.87 13.67
N LEU A 113 -5.28 -13.97 14.37
CA LEU A 113 -6.47 -14.67 13.91
C LEU A 113 -7.51 -13.69 13.35
N VAL A 114 -8.02 -13.99 12.17
CA VAL A 114 -9.15 -13.28 11.53
C VAL A 114 -10.42 -14.10 11.73
N ILE A 115 -11.33 -13.59 12.56
CA ILE A 115 -12.65 -14.18 12.75
C ILE A 115 -13.57 -13.59 11.67
N PHE A 116 -13.70 -14.27 10.52
CA PHE A 116 -14.40 -13.74 9.34
C PHE A 116 -15.89 -13.44 9.59
N LEU A 117 -16.52 -14.19 10.51
CA LEU A 117 -17.98 -14.21 10.70
C LEU A 117 -18.75 -14.53 9.39
N SER A 118 -18.16 -15.39 8.55
CA SER A 118 -18.73 -15.93 7.33
C SER A 118 -18.24 -17.35 7.08
N GLU A 119 -19.01 -18.19 6.37
CA GLU A 119 -18.62 -19.56 5.99
C GLU A 119 -17.87 -19.63 4.64
N ASP A 120 -17.76 -18.49 3.96
CA ASP A 120 -17.11 -18.31 2.67
C ASP A 120 -16.41 -16.93 2.65
N TRP A 121 -15.72 -16.61 1.56
CA TRP A 121 -15.09 -15.33 1.33
C TRP A 121 -16.05 -14.16 1.57
N ALA A 122 -15.68 -13.29 2.49
CA ALA A 122 -16.33 -12.01 2.81
C ALA A 122 -15.35 -10.88 2.49
N ASP A 123 -15.86 -9.81 1.88
CA ASP A 123 -15.08 -8.67 1.43
C ASP A 123 -15.94 -7.39 1.38
N MET A 124 -15.37 -6.29 0.89
CA MET A 124 -16.13 -5.04 0.74
C MET A 124 -17.32 -5.15 -0.24
N MET A 125 -17.43 -6.19 -1.06
CA MET A 125 -18.52 -6.39 -2.03
C MET A 125 -19.64 -7.28 -1.48
N LYS A 126 -19.32 -8.19 -0.55
CA LYS A 126 -20.29 -9.10 0.05
C LYS A 126 -19.90 -9.49 1.48
N GLN A 127 -20.90 -9.60 2.35
CA GLN A 127 -20.75 -10.08 3.72
C GLN A 127 -21.79 -11.18 3.99
N PRO A 128 -21.57 -12.41 3.48
CA PRO A 128 -22.58 -13.46 3.55
C PRO A 128 -22.85 -13.88 5.00
N LEU A 129 -24.12 -14.12 5.33
CA LEU A 129 -24.56 -14.68 6.61
C LEU A 129 -24.27 -16.20 6.64
N PRO A 130 -23.51 -16.70 7.64
CA PRO A 130 -23.37 -18.14 7.89
C PRO A 130 -24.70 -18.89 7.89
N ALA A 131 -24.74 -20.08 7.29
CA ALA A 131 -25.94 -20.91 7.23
C ALA A 131 -26.47 -21.24 8.64
N ALA A 132 -25.57 -21.52 9.59
CA ALA A 132 -25.91 -21.82 10.97
C ALA A 132 -26.67 -20.68 11.69
N TRP A 133 -26.58 -19.44 11.20
CA TRP A 133 -27.20 -18.26 11.81
C TRP A 133 -28.39 -17.72 11.00
N ARG A 134 -28.81 -18.42 9.94
CA ARG A 134 -30.01 -18.04 9.17
C ARG A 134 -31.26 -18.26 10.01
N GLY A 135 -32.19 -17.32 9.93
CA GLY A 135 -33.46 -17.37 10.66
C GLY A 135 -33.39 -16.94 12.12
N LEU A 136 -32.18 -16.72 12.67
CA LEU A 136 -32.02 -16.08 13.98
C LEU A 136 -32.52 -14.63 13.93
N SER A 137 -33.08 -14.17 15.05
CA SER A 137 -33.26 -12.73 15.27
C SER A 137 -31.90 -12.02 15.31
N PHE A 138 -31.92 -10.69 15.25
CA PHE A 138 -30.66 -9.94 15.30
C PHE A 138 -29.93 -10.19 16.63
N GLU A 139 -30.68 -10.24 17.72
CA GLU A 139 -30.24 -10.42 19.10
C GLU A 139 -29.73 -11.85 19.34
N ASP A 140 -30.43 -12.86 18.81
CA ASP A 140 -29.98 -14.25 18.86
C ASP A 140 -28.72 -14.45 18.03
N ARG A 141 -28.60 -13.79 16.87
CA ARG A 141 -27.38 -13.83 16.07
C ARG A 141 -26.21 -13.17 16.80
N ALA A 142 -26.41 -12.03 17.45
CA ALA A 142 -25.36 -11.41 18.27
C ALA A 142 -24.91 -12.36 19.40
N SER A 143 -25.87 -13.02 20.05
CA SER A 143 -25.58 -14.03 21.09
C SER A 143 -24.80 -15.23 20.54
N ALA A 144 -25.18 -15.73 19.35
CA ALA A 144 -24.49 -16.82 18.67
C ALA A 144 -23.04 -16.44 18.28
N ILE A 145 -22.82 -15.21 17.78
CA ILE A 145 -21.49 -14.69 17.47
C ILE A 145 -20.62 -14.61 18.72
N ARG A 146 -21.18 -14.13 19.85
CA ARG A 146 -20.48 -14.08 21.14
C ARG A 146 -20.06 -15.47 21.60
N ALA A 147 -20.98 -16.44 21.54
CA ALA A 147 -20.70 -17.83 21.92
C ALA A 147 -19.63 -18.45 21.00
N TYR A 148 -19.78 -18.32 19.69
CA TYR A 148 -18.82 -18.81 18.70
C TYR A 148 -17.41 -18.25 18.95
N SER A 149 -17.30 -16.92 19.13
CA SER A 149 -16.01 -16.25 19.34
C SER A 149 -15.36 -16.67 20.65
N LYS A 150 -16.14 -16.91 21.71
CA LYS A 150 -15.64 -17.46 22.98
C LYS A 150 -15.10 -18.87 22.80
N ASP A 151 -15.89 -19.74 22.17
CA ASP A 151 -15.58 -21.16 22.06
C ASP A 151 -14.38 -21.43 21.16
N ILE A 152 -14.23 -20.65 20.07
CA ILE A 152 -13.10 -20.80 19.15
C ILE A 152 -11.78 -20.36 19.79
N VAL A 153 -11.78 -19.22 20.50
CA VAL A 153 -10.60 -18.73 21.23
C VAL A 153 -10.27 -19.67 22.39
N ALA A 154 -11.29 -20.17 23.12
CA ALA A 154 -11.08 -21.16 24.17
C ALA A 154 -10.47 -22.46 23.61
N HIS A 155 -10.92 -22.91 22.42
CA HIS A 155 -10.35 -24.08 21.76
C HIS A 155 -8.86 -23.88 21.44
N PHE A 156 -8.51 -22.80 20.73
CA PHE A 156 -7.11 -22.54 20.38
C PHE A 156 -6.21 -22.43 21.61
N ARG A 157 -6.64 -21.69 22.64
CA ARG A 157 -5.87 -21.55 23.88
C ARG A 157 -5.67 -22.88 24.61
N ARG A 158 -6.68 -23.77 24.64
CA ARG A 158 -6.54 -25.12 25.20
C ARG A 158 -5.54 -25.98 24.44
N GLU A 159 -5.39 -25.76 23.13
CA GLU A 159 -4.37 -26.43 22.31
C GLU A 159 -2.99 -25.75 22.39
N GLY A 160 -2.82 -24.70 23.20
CA GLY A 160 -1.59 -23.93 23.28
C GLY A 160 -1.34 -23.04 22.05
N LEU A 161 -2.36 -22.82 21.23
CA LEU A 161 -2.30 -21.96 20.06
C LEU A 161 -2.69 -20.53 20.46
N THR A 162 -1.75 -19.60 20.27
CA THR A 162 -1.92 -18.19 20.64
C THR A 162 -2.19 -17.32 19.43
N SER A 163 -2.73 -16.13 19.67
CA SER A 163 -2.93 -15.08 18.67
C SER A 163 -2.57 -13.76 19.34
N HIS A 164 -1.69 -12.94 18.75
CA HIS A 164 -1.27 -11.68 19.39
C HIS A 164 -2.27 -10.54 19.22
N MET A 165 -3.17 -10.65 18.24
CA MET A 165 -4.34 -9.79 18.06
C MET A 165 -5.47 -10.57 17.35
N TYR A 166 -6.66 -10.00 17.30
CA TYR A 166 -7.83 -10.56 16.61
C TYR A 166 -8.42 -9.55 15.63
N GLU A 167 -8.56 -9.94 14.37
CA GLU A 167 -9.27 -9.17 13.36
C GLU A 167 -10.73 -9.65 13.32
N ILE A 168 -11.70 -8.74 13.50
CA ILE A 168 -13.13 -9.09 13.52
C ILE A 168 -13.77 -8.73 12.18
N GLY A 169 -14.06 -9.75 11.38
CA GLY A 169 -14.49 -9.62 9.98
C GLY A 169 -13.34 -9.31 9.03
N ASN A 170 -13.63 -9.34 7.73
CA ASN A 170 -12.69 -8.98 6.65
C ASN A 170 -13.34 -7.91 5.75
N GLU A 171 -12.63 -6.81 5.50
CA GLU A 171 -13.08 -5.67 4.67
C GLU A 171 -14.55 -5.27 4.94
N ILE A 172 -14.80 -4.87 6.19
CA ILE A 172 -16.14 -4.63 6.75
C ILE A 172 -16.68 -3.22 6.46
N ASP A 173 -16.18 -2.59 5.41
CA ASP A 173 -16.44 -1.20 4.98
C ASP A 173 -17.93 -0.84 5.07
N TYR A 174 -18.75 -1.73 4.52
CA TYR A 174 -20.17 -1.50 4.37
C TYR A 174 -21.01 -2.41 5.25
N GLY A 175 -20.42 -3.26 6.08
CA GLY A 175 -21.19 -4.19 6.90
C GLY A 175 -20.44 -5.46 7.26
N ILE A 176 -21.13 -6.38 7.95
CA ILE A 176 -20.54 -7.64 8.44
C ILE A 176 -21.64 -8.69 8.68
N CYS A 177 -21.33 -9.97 8.45
CA CYS A 177 -22.18 -11.10 8.89
C CYS A 177 -23.67 -10.98 8.46
N GLY A 178 -23.91 -10.69 7.19
CA GLY A 178 -25.25 -10.53 6.62
C GLY A 178 -25.89 -9.15 6.83
N GLU A 179 -25.34 -8.30 7.70
CA GLU A 179 -25.70 -6.88 7.75
C GLU A 179 -24.96 -6.16 6.63
N TYR A 180 -25.64 -5.92 5.51
CA TYR A 180 -25.04 -5.30 4.34
C TYR A 180 -26.08 -4.44 3.59
N PRO A 181 -25.69 -3.34 2.93
CA PRO A 181 -26.62 -2.50 2.20
C PRO A 181 -27.31 -3.29 1.09
N GLY A 182 -28.63 -3.14 0.99
CA GLY A 182 -29.40 -3.72 -0.11
C GLY A 182 -28.92 -3.19 -1.47
N LYS A 183 -29.25 -3.94 -2.54
CA LYS A 183 -28.89 -3.57 -3.91
C LYS A 183 -29.33 -2.13 -4.22
N GLY A 184 -28.39 -1.31 -4.73
CA GLY A 184 -28.64 0.09 -5.08
C GLY A 184 -28.63 1.08 -3.92
N ALA A 185 -28.41 0.62 -2.68
CA ALA A 185 -28.25 1.52 -1.54
C ALA A 185 -26.99 2.38 -1.66
N LYS A 186 -27.05 3.62 -1.14
CA LYS A 186 -25.90 4.52 -1.09
C LYS A 186 -24.87 3.99 -0.09
N LYS A 187 -23.65 3.74 -0.56
CA LYS A 187 -22.49 3.35 0.25
C LYS A 187 -21.69 4.57 0.72
N LYS A 188 -22.38 5.51 1.39
CA LYS A 188 -21.76 6.72 1.96
C LYS A 188 -21.85 6.69 3.49
N PRO A 189 -20.89 7.28 4.22
CA PRO A 189 -20.88 7.27 5.68
C PRO A 189 -22.21 7.67 6.32
N GLU A 190 -22.87 8.74 5.83
CA GLU A 190 -24.12 9.26 6.41
C GLU A 190 -25.31 8.29 6.23
N ALA A 191 -25.28 7.44 5.21
CA ALA A 191 -26.30 6.42 5.00
C ALA A 191 -26.00 5.17 5.84
N LEU A 192 -24.74 4.76 5.90
CA LEU A 192 -24.29 3.58 6.62
C LEU A 192 -24.42 3.76 8.13
N SER A 193 -24.03 4.92 8.67
CA SER A 193 -24.11 5.26 10.09
C SER A 193 -25.52 5.29 10.65
N ARG A 194 -26.55 5.45 9.80
CA ARG A 194 -27.97 5.44 10.23
C ARG A 194 -28.56 4.06 10.42
N ARG A 195 -28.03 3.03 9.75
CA ARG A 195 -28.67 1.70 9.72
C ARG A 195 -27.69 0.54 9.85
N ILE A 196 -26.66 0.51 8.99
CA ILE A 196 -25.81 -0.67 8.85
C ILE A 196 -24.67 -0.67 9.87
N TRP A 197 -23.94 0.44 10.01
CA TRP A 197 -22.84 0.51 10.97
C TRP A 197 -23.28 0.34 12.44
N PRO A 198 -24.42 0.88 12.92
CA PRO A 198 -24.89 0.59 14.28
C PRO A 198 -25.07 -0.91 14.56
N ARG A 199 -25.64 -1.63 13.59
CA ARG A 199 -25.87 -3.09 13.67
C ARG A 199 -24.55 -3.84 13.56
N SER A 200 -23.66 -3.41 12.68
CA SER A 200 -22.30 -3.97 12.54
C SER A 200 -21.52 -3.82 13.84
N ALA A 201 -21.54 -2.64 14.46
CA ALA A 201 -20.89 -2.39 15.75
C ALA A 201 -21.41 -3.32 16.85
N GLN A 202 -22.72 -3.59 16.89
CA GLN A 202 -23.31 -4.53 17.86
C GLN A 202 -22.81 -5.98 17.65
N LEU A 203 -22.73 -6.45 16.40
CA LEU A 203 -22.20 -7.80 16.10
C LEU A 203 -20.70 -7.90 16.39
N ILE A 204 -19.93 -6.85 16.07
CA ILE A 204 -18.50 -6.79 16.34
C ILE A 204 -18.26 -6.81 17.85
N ARG A 205 -18.95 -5.98 18.65
CA ARG A 205 -18.84 -6.01 20.11
C ARG A 205 -19.20 -7.37 20.69
N ALA A 206 -20.25 -8.02 20.16
CA ALA A 206 -20.59 -9.36 20.60
C ALA A 206 -19.45 -10.36 20.36
N SER A 207 -18.78 -10.28 19.20
CA SER A 207 -17.59 -11.09 18.94
C SER A 207 -16.44 -10.75 19.90
N GLN A 208 -16.14 -9.46 20.11
CA GLN A 208 -15.10 -8.99 21.03
C GLN A 208 -15.33 -9.45 22.47
N GLU A 209 -16.57 -9.38 22.95
CA GLU A 209 -16.97 -9.90 24.27
C GLU A 209 -16.75 -11.41 24.38
N GLY A 210 -17.04 -12.15 23.31
CA GLY A 210 -16.77 -13.58 23.23
C GLY A 210 -15.27 -13.88 23.31
N VAL A 211 -14.47 -13.19 22.49
CA VAL A 211 -13.00 -13.31 22.52
C VAL A 211 -12.46 -13.00 23.92
N ARG A 212 -12.85 -11.87 24.53
CA ARG A 212 -12.37 -11.47 25.86
C ARG A 212 -12.77 -12.42 26.99
N ALA A 213 -13.86 -13.16 26.84
CA ALA A 213 -14.24 -14.18 27.82
C ALA A 213 -13.25 -15.36 27.88
N SER A 214 -12.43 -15.54 26.84
CA SER A 214 -11.39 -16.57 26.75
C SER A 214 -9.97 -15.98 26.75
N ASP A 215 -9.82 -14.72 26.34
CA ASP A 215 -8.57 -13.97 26.29
C ASP A 215 -8.76 -12.52 26.77
N PRO A 216 -8.72 -12.27 28.10
CA PRO A 216 -9.05 -10.96 28.68
C PRO A 216 -8.19 -9.79 28.16
N ASP A 217 -6.96 -10.07 27.73
CA ASP A 217 -5.99 -9.09 27.23
C ASP A 217 -6.04 -8.93 25.70
N ALA A 218 -7.06 -9.49 25.05
CA ALA A 218 -7.21 -9.47 23.60
C ALA A 218 -7.14 -8.04 23.02
N ARG A 219 -6.32 -7.93 21.97
CA ARG A 219 -6.19 -6.73 21.14
C ARG A 219 -6.96 -6.92 19.84
N PHE A 220 -7.60 -5.88 19.35
CA PHE A 220 -8.50 -5.96 18.21
C PHE A 220 -8.11 -5.04 17.06
N MET A 221 -8.18 -5.59 15.85
CA MET A 221 -8.12 -4.84 14.60
C MET A 221 -9.50 -4.86 13.94
N LEU A 222 -9.91 -3.71 13.38
CA LEU A 222 -10.96 -3.66 12.37
C LEU A 222 -10.33 -3.33 11.03
N HIS A 223 -10.85 -3.92 9.96
CA HIS A 223 -10.24 -3.88 8.65
C HIS A 223 -11.25 -3.43 7.58
N ILE A 224 -10.88 -2.41 6.80
CA ILE A 224 -11.63 -1.92 5.64
C ILE A 224 -10.70 -1.83 4.41
N SER A 225 -11.28 -1.81 3.21
CA SER A 225 -10.51 -1.64 1.95
C SER A 225 -10.51 -0.22 1.39
N HIS A 226 -11.40 0.66 1.88
CA HIS A 226 -11.66 2.01 1.35
C HIS A 226 -10.55 3.06 1.53
N TRP A 227 -9.28 2.69 1.48
CA TRP A 227 -8.13 3.58 1.75
C TRP A 227 -8.10 4.85 0.89
N TRP A 228 -8.71 4.86 -0.30
CA TRP A 228 -8.72 5.99 -1.24
C TRP A 228 -9.64 7.16 -0.84
N ASP A 229 -10.37 7.02 0.27
CA ASP A 229 -11.20 8.06 0.87
C ASP A 229 -10.91 8.14 2.37
N ALA A 230 -10.01 9.06 2.74
CA ALA A 230 -9.62 9.25 4.13
C ALA A 230 -10.79 9.74 5.00
N ASP A 231 -11.75 10.49 4.45
CA ASP A 231 -12.96 10.89 5.17
C ASP A 231 -13.84 9.68 5.49
N PHE A 232 -14.02 8.77 4.53
CA PHE A 232 -14.70 7.51 4.77
C PHE A 232 -14.02 6.71 5.87
N CYS A 233 -12.69 6.56 5.80
CA CYS A 233 -11.91 5.82 6.79
C CYS A 233 -12.12 6.41 8.19
N VAL A 234 -11.90 7.73 8.34
CA VAL A 234 -12.07 8.43 9.62
C VAL A 234 -13.50 8.27 10.15
N ALA A 235 -14.51 8.46 9.29
CA ALA A 235 -15.91 8.32 9.67
C ALA A 235 -16.25 6.90 10.15
N PHE A 236 -15.78 5.87 9.45
CA PHE A 236 -15.99 4.47 9.82
C PHE A 236 -15.39 4.17 11.20
N PHE A 237 -14.09 4.42 11.37
CA PHE A 237 -13.39 4.03 12.59
C PHE A 237 -13.85 4.84 13.81
N ARG A 238 -14.05 6.16 13.67
CA ARG A 238 -14.63 6.99 14.75
C ARG A 238 -16.01 6.48 15.15
N PHE A 239 -16.87 6.20 14.18
CA PHE A 239 -18.20 5.67 14.47
C PHE A 239 -18.11 4.36 15.26
N MET A 240 -17.25 3.41 14.86
CA MET A 240 -17.10 2.14 15.59
C MET A 240 -16.62 2.36 17.03
N ILE A 241 -15.62 3.22 17.22
CA ILE A 241 -15.09 3.57 18.55
C ILE A 241 -16.17 4.24 19.43
N GLU A 242 -16.92 5.20 18.88
CA GLU A 242 -18.04 5.88 19.55
C GLU A 242 -19.17 4.92 19.93
N GLN A 243 -19.37 3.85 19.14
CA GLN A 243 -20.28 2.76 19.48
C GLN A 243 -19.68 1.75 20.48
N GLY A 244 -18.50 2.01 21.05
CA GLY A 244 -17.88 1.17 22.07
C GLY A 244 -17.19 -0.09 21.52
N VAL A 245 -16.92 -0.15 20.22
CA VAL A 245 -16.05 -1.20 19.65
C VAL A 245 -14.60 -0.89 20.04
N GLN A 246 -13.87 -1.89 20.57
CA GLN A 246 -12.43 -1.72 20.80
C GLN A 246 -11.70 -1.75 19.47
N VAL A 247 -10.88 -0.74 19.20
CA VAL A 247 -10.00 -0.66 18.04
C VAL A 247 -8.61 -0.34 18.55
N ASP A 248 -7.75 -1.36 18.64
CA ASP A 248 -6.34 -1.16 18.94
C ASP A 248 -5.55 -0.83 17.68
N TYR A 249 -6.00 -1.37 16.55
CA TYR A 249 -5.43 -1.21 15.23
C TYR A 249 -6.50 -0.91 14.18
N ALA A 250 -6.20 0.05 13.30
CA ALA A 250 -6.97 0.23 12.07
C ALA A 250 -6.30 -0.50 10.91
N GLY A 251 -7.02 -1.37 10.22
CA GLY A 251 -6.54 -2.12 9.06
C GLY A 251 -7.03 -1.50 7.75
N LEU A 252 -6.11 -1.27 6.81
CA LEU A 252 -6.42 -0.79 5.45
C LEU A 252 -5.80 -1.70 4.38
N SER A 253 -6.61 -2.40 3.58
CA SER A 253 -6.11 -3.10 2.36
C SER A 253 -5.49 -2.08 1.39
N TYR A 254 -4.38 -2.42 0.75
CA TYR A 254 -3.76 -1.59 -0.28
C TYR A 254 -3.26 -2.43 -1.46
N PHE A 255 -3.94 -2.32 -2.60
CA PHE A 255 -3.58 -2.98 -3.85
C PHE A 255 -3.51 -1.95 -4.99
N PRO A 256 -2.35 -1.33 -5.25
CA PRO A 256 -2.29 -0.25 -6.23
C PRO A 256 -2.62 -0.73 -7.64
N SER A 257 -2.21 -1.96 -8.02
CA SER A 257 -2.48 -2.47 -9.36
C SER A 257 -3.97 -2.74 -9.64
N SER A 258 -4.85 -2.67 -8.63
CA SER A 258 -6.30 -2.73 -8.78
C SER A 258 -6.89 -1.44 -9.36
N ASN A 259 -6.21 -0.30 -9.13
CA ASN A 259 -6.68 1.06 -9.38
C ASN A 259 -8.08 1.35 -8.78
N ILE A 260 -8.49 0.59 -7.77
CA ILE A 260 -9.70 0.89 -7.01
C ILE A 260 -9.41 2.16 -6.21
N GLY A 261 -10.27 3.17 -6.35
CA GLY A 261 -10.05 4.50 -5.78
C GLY A 261 -9.35 5.50 -6.71
N GLY A 262 -8.80 5.02 -7.83
CA GLY A 262 -8.24 5.88 -8.87
C GLY A 262 -6.81 6.35 -8.60
N SER A 263 -6.09 5.74 -7.67
CA SER A 263 -4.70 6.06 -7.39
C SER A 263 -3.82 4.81 -7.29
N LEU A 264 -2.59 4.97 -7.72
CA LEU A 264 -1.55 3.95 -7.82
C LEU A 264 -0.35 4.25 -6.90
N GLU A 265 -0.33 5.44 -6.27
CA GLU A 265 0.82 5.99 -5.56
C GLU A 265 0.80 5.61 -4.07
N MET A 266 1.97 5.36 -3.49
CA MET A 266 2.10 4.97 -2.08
C MET A 266 1.93 6.18 -1.16
N GLU A 267 2.30 7.37 -1.63
CA GLU A 267 2.21 8.62 -0.88
C GLU A 267 0.76 8.98 -0.56
N GLU A 268 -0.19 8.77 -1.49
CA GLU A 268 -1.62 9.00 -1.22
C GLU A 268 -2.15 8.06 -0.13
N PHE A 269 -1.68 6.81 -0.14
CA PHE A 269 -1.99 5.88 0.93
C PHE A 269 -1.42 6.36 2.27
N GLY A 270 -0.19 6.89 2.29
CA GLY A 270 0.41 7.51 3.48
C GLY A 270 -0.37 8.69 4.04
N ASP A 271 -0.89 9.56 3.18
CA ASP A 271 -1.72 10.70 3.58
C ASP A 271 -3.01 10.23 4.26
N THR A 272 -3.69 9.23 3.68
CA THR A 272 -4.85 8.57 4.32
C THR A 272 -4.47 7.97 5.67
N VAL A 273 -3.37 7.24 5.74
CA VAL A 273 -2.88 6.60 6.97
C VAL A 273 -2.63 7.64 8.06
N THR A 274 -1.93 8.72 7.74
CA THR A 274 -1.63 9.82 8.67
C THR A 274 -2.92 10.42 9.20
N ARG A 275 -3.83 10.84 8.30
CA ARG A 275 -5.10 11.45 8.67
C ARG A 275 -5.97 10.53 9.53
N LEU A 276 -6.03 9.25 9.18
CA LEU A 276 -6.76 8.26 9.97
C LEU A 276 -6.15 8.10 11.36
N ALA A 277 -4.84 7.81 11.42
CA ALA A 277 -4.14 7.53 12.66
C ALA A 277 -4.22 8.70 13.65
N GLU A 278 -4.05 9.94 13.17
CA GLU A 278 -4.25 11.14 13.97
C GLU A 278 -5.69 11.28 14.47
N ALA A 279 -6.67 11.05 13.58
CA ALA A 279 -8.08 11.24 13.88
C ALA A 279 -8.63 10.27 14.93
N ILE A 280 -8.07 9.07 15.06
CA ILE A 280 -8.49 8.05 16.03
C ILE A 280 -7.45 7.74 17.11
N SER A 281 -6.25 8.32 17.01
CA SER A 281 -5.11 8.06 17.91
C SER A 281 -4.75 6.57 18.00
N ARG A 282 -4.75 5.86 16.87
CA ARG A 282 -4.39 4.44 16.76
C ARG A 282 -3.44 4.21 15.59
N PRO A 283 -2.49 3.27 15.71
CA PRO A 283 -1.66 2.86 14.59
C PRO A 283 -2.48 2.14 13.51
N VAL A 284 -1.92 2.15 12.30
CA VAL A 284 -2.47 1.46 11.12
C VAL A 284 -1.65 0.22 10.80
N ILE A 285 -2.35 -0.84 10.40
CA ILE A 285 -1.80 -2.06 9.83
C ILE A 285 -2.27 -2.16 8.37
N VAL A 286 -1.41 -2.69 7.50
CA VAL A 286 -1.77 -3.06 6.12
C VAL A 286 -2.01 -4.57 6.08
N PRO A 287 -3.23 -5.07 6.35
CA PRO A 287 -3.51 -6.50 6.47
C PRO A 287 -3.47 -7.23 5.13
N GLU A 288 -3.65 -6.52 4.01
CA GLU A 288 -3.57 -7.11 2.67
C GLU A 288 -2.88 -6.15 1.69
N THR A 289 -1.83 -6.66 1.05
CA THR A 289 -1.21 -6.00 -0.11
C THR A 289 -0.57 -7.03 -1.03
N ALA A 290 -0.47 -6.72 -2.33
CA ALA A 290 0.28 -7.50 -3.30
C ALA A 290 0.55 -6.69 -4.57
N TYR A 291 1.50 -7.17 -5.38
CA TYR A 291 1.82 -6.57 -6.68
C TYR A 291 2.09 -7.63 -7.74
N PRO A 292 1.58 -7.47 -8.98
CA PRO A 292 1.71 -8.50 -9.99
C PRO A 292 3.06 -8.45 -10.71
N SER A 293 3.65 -9.62 -10.96
CA SER A 293 4.88 -9.82 -11.71
C SER A 293 4.68 -10.07 -13.20
N THR A 294 3.43 -10.06 -13.69
CA THR A 294 3.09 -10.29 -15.10
C THR A 294 1.67 -9.79 -15.42
N ARG A 295 1.41 -9.50 -16.69
CA ARG A 295 0.06 -9.25 -17.23
C ARG A 295 -0.70 -10.53 -17.55
N ASP A 296 -0.01 -11.66 -17.62
CA ASP A 296 -0.60 -12.95 -17.93
C ASP A 296 -1.19 -13.59 -16.68
N PHE A 297 -2.50 -13.45 -16.49
CA PHE A 297 -3.30 -14.15 -15.48
C PHE A 297 -4.79 -13.91 -15.74
N THR A 298 -5.65 -14.79 -15.24
CA THR A 298 -7.10 -14.79 -15.51
C THR A 298 -7.90 -14.70 -14.20
N GLY A 299 -9.20 -15.02 -14.19
CA GLY A 299 -10.00 -15.06 -12.97
C GLY A 299 -10.46 -13.70 -12.41
N GLN A 300 -10.89 -13.71 -11.14
CA GLN A 300 -11.57 -12.59 -10.47
C GLN A 300 -10.76 -11.29 -10.49
N PHE A 301 -9.44 -11.40 -10.33
CA PHE A 301 -8.53 -10.24 -10.25
C PHE A 301 -7.89 -9.86 -11.59
N SER A 302 -8.32 -10.47 -12.71
CA SER A 302 -7.72 -10.26 -14.05
C SER A 302 -7.64 -8.81 -14.54
N ARG A 303 -8.33 -7.87 -13.88
CA ARG A 303 -8.27 -6.43 -14.16
C ARG A 303 -7.23 -5.67 -13.32
N TRP A 304 -6.63 -6.30 -12.32
CA TRP A 304 -5.65 -5.70 -11.42
C TRP A 304 -4.25 -5.65 -12.06
N LYS A 305 -4.20 -5.10 -13.27
CA LYS A 305 -3.05 -5.05 -14.17
C LYS A 305 -2.62 -3.61 -14.47
N TYR A 306 -2.95 -2.69 -13.57
CA TYR A 306 -2.50 -1.30 -13.66
C TYR A 306 -1.04 -1.23 -13.21
N GLU A 307 -0.19 -0.75 -14.11
CA GLU A 307 1.23 -0.53 -13.84
C GLU A 307 1.42 0.77 -13.07
N VAL A 308 2.23 0.69 -12.02
CA VAL A 308 2.74 1.87 -11.34
C VAL A 308 4.02 2.25 -12.08
N LEU A 309 4.16 3.50 -12.54
CA LEU A 309 5.32 3.89 -13.32
C LEU A 309 6.62 3.75 -12.49
N GLY A 310 7.61 3.06 -13.06
CA GLY A 310 8.84 2.63 -12.38
C GLY A 310 8.79 1.16 -11.89
N TYR A 311 7.62 0.53 -11.94
CA TYR A 311 7.38 -0.84 -11.50
C TYR A 311 6.66 -1.65 -12.59
N PRO A 312 7.33 -2.01 -13.70
CA PRO A 312 6.69 -2.79 -14.76
C PRO A 312 6.25 -4.16 -14.24
N LEU A 313 5.16 -4.72 -14.76
CA LEU A 313 4.63 -6.03 -14.31
C LEU A 313 5.55 -7.17 -14.78
N THR A 314 6.66 -7.33 -14.08
CA THR A 314 7.76 -8.27 -14.27
C THR A 314 8.24 -8.73 -12.89
N PRO A 315 8.94 -9.87 -12.74
CA PRO A 315 9.52 -10.27 -11.46
C PRO A 315 10.43 -9.20 -10.83
N ALA A 316 11.22 -8.50 -11.65
CA ALA A 316 12.08 -7.41 -11.19
C ALA A 316 11.28 -6.19 -10.72
N GLY A 317 10.18 -5.85 -11.39
CA GLY A 317 9.29 -4.76 -11.00
C GLY A 317 8.47 -5.09 -9.75
N GLN A 318 7.98 -6.32 -9.61
CA GLN A 318 7.35 -6.82 -8.37
C GLN A 318 8.30 -6.70 -7.19
N ARG A 319 9.53 -7.22 -7.30
CA ARG A 319 10.54 -7.09 -6.26
C ARG A 319 10.78 -5.63 -5.87
N ARG A 320 10.95 -4.75 -6.87
CA ARG A 320 11.19 -3.32 -6.63
C ARG A 320 10.03 -2.66 -5.91
N TRP A 321 8.80 -2.94 -6.33
CA TRP A 321 7.61 -2.39 -5.71
C TRP A 321 7.47 -2.85 -4.27
N VAL A 322 7.67 -4.15 -4.00
CA VAL A 322 7.58 -4.70 -2.63
C VAL A 322 8.67 -4.08 -1.75
N SER A 323 9.91 -3.98 -2.24
CA SER A 323 11.02 -3.36 -1.51
C SER A 323 10.74 -1.89 -1.19
N ASP A 324 10.31 -1.10 -2.17
CA ASP A 324 10.02 0.32 -1.97
C ASP A 324 8.79 0.52 -1.06
N PHE A 325 7.76 -0.35 -1.15
CA PHE A 325 6.58 -0.28 -0.28
C PHE A 325 6.91 -0.63 1.17
N LEU A 326 7.66 -1.71 1.42
CA LEU A 326 8.07 -2.07 2.77
C LEU A 326 8.99 -1.00 3.39
N THR A 327 9.88 -0.42 2.59
CA THR A 327 10.73 0.71 3.01
C THR A 327 9.86 1.94 3.34
N PHE A 328 8.88 2.26 2.50
CA PHE A 328 7.91 3.33 2.74
C PHE A 328 7.18 3.11 4.07
N CYS A 329 6.60 1.94 4.28
CA CYS A 329 5.88 1.58 5.50
C CYS A 329 6.77 1.64 6.74
N ASN A 330 8.01 1.15 6.67
CA ASN A 330 8.97 1.23 7.77
C ASN A 330 9.35 2.68 8.12
N SER A 331 9.37 3.57 7.12
CA SER A 331 9.65 5.00 7.33
C SER A 331 8.42 5.81 7.77
N HIS A 332 7.21 5.23 7.72
CA HIS A 332 5.96 5.91 8.04
C HIS A 332 5.62 5.74 9.53
N PRO A 333 5.50 6.82 10.31
CA PRO A 333 5.40 6.73 11.78
C PRO A 333 4.13 6.04 12.28
N ASN A 334 3.06 6.05 11.48
CA ASN A 334 1.77 5.46 11.85
C ASN A 334 1.54 4.03 11.35
N ILE A 335 2.43 3.44 10.53
CA ILE A 335 2.27 2.06 10.02
C ILE A 335 3.07 1.10 10.89
N GLU A 336 2.39 0.14 11.52
CA GLU A 336 3.01 -0.79 12.47
C GLU A 336 3.34 -2.15 11.85
N ALA A 337 2.51 -2.62 10.92
CA ALA A 337 2.70 -3.91 10.26
C ALA A 337 2.18 -3.92 8.81
N VAL A 338 2.77 -4.78 7.97
CA VAL A 338 2.34 -5.04 6.59
C VAL A 338 2.28 -6.54 6.35
N TYR A 339 1.21 -7.02 5.71
CA TYR A 339 0.99 -8.41 5.38
C TYR A 339 0.86 -8.61 3.87
N TYR A 340 1.79 -9.37 3.27
CA TYR A 340 1.69 -9.74 1.86
C TYR A 340 0.65 -10.84 1.68
N TRP A 341 -0.31 -10.62 0.77
CA TRP A 341 -1.44 -11.53 0.60
C TRP A 341 -1.14 -12.65 -0.42
N SER A 342 -1.33 -13.88 0.05
CA SER A 342 -1.15 -15.17 -0.64
C SER A 342 0.13 -15.28 -1.48
N PRO A 343 1.34 -15.06 -0.90
CA PRO A 343 2.59 -15.16 -1.64
C PRO A 343 2.86 -16.58 -2.17
N GLU A 344 2.32 -17.60 -1.53
CA GLU A 344 2.44 -19.03 -1.84
C GLU A 344 1.64 -19.46 -3.07
N TRP A 345 0.63 -18.69 -3.48
CA TRP A 345 -0.40 -19.15 -4.43
C TRP A 345 -0.01 -19.00 -5.91
N TYR A 346 0.99 -19.78 -6.32
CA TYR A 346 1.58 -19.73 -7.67
C TYR A 346 0.83 -20.55 -8.75
N GLY A 347 -0.25 -21.25 -8.38
CA GLY A 347 -1.05 -22.03 -9.32
C GLY A 347 -1.68 -21.17 -10.43
N GLU A 348 -1.85 -21.74 -11.62
CA GLU A 348 -2.46 -21.07 -12.77
C GLU A 348 -3.84 -20.47 -12.42
N GLY A 349 -4.17 -19.34 -13.03
CA GLY A 349 -5.44 -18.65 -12.81
C GLY A 349 -5.30 -17.30 -12.11
N MET A 350 -5.99 -17.11 -10.99
CA MET A 350 -6.32 -15.77 -10.50
C MET A 350 -5.22 -15.04 -9.73
N TRP A 351 -4.28 -15.77 -9.12
CA TRP A 351 -3.28 -15.17 -8.24
C TRP A 351 -1.82 -15.39 -8.67
N LYS A 352 -1.57 -16.20 -9.71
CA LYS A 352 -0.21 -16.53 -10.18
C LYS A 352 0.72 -15.33 -10.38
N ALA A 353 0.14 -14.21 -10.81
CA ALA A 353 0.89 -12.98 -11.05
C ALA A 353 1.35 -12.32 -9.74
N PHE A 354 0.57 -12.42 -8.67
CA PHE A 354 0.86 -11.83 -7.38
C PHE A 354 1.71 -12.75 -6.48
N ALA A 355 1.66 -14.07 -6.71
CA ALA A 355 2.49 -15.02 -5.99
C ALA A 355 3.98 -14.66 -6.07
N LEU A 356 4.70 -14.94 -4.98
CA LEU A 356 6.14 -14.77 -4.85
C LEU A 356 6.91 -16.05 -5.16
N PHE A 357 6.24 -17.05 -5.75
CA PHE A 357 6.86 -18.24 -6.33
C PHE A 357 6.46 -18.36 -7.79
N ASP A 358 7.34 -18.96 -8.59
CA ASP A 358 7.08 -19.29 -9.99
C ASP A 358 6.22 -20.57 -10.13
N PRO A 359 5.76 -20.93 -11.34
CA PRO A 359 4.94 -22.12 -11.54
C PRO A 359 5.58 -23.45 -11.14
N ASN A 360 6.90 -23.50 -10.94
CA ASN A 360 7.63 -24.69 -10.47
C ASN A 360 7.81 -24.69 -8.94
N GLY A 361 7.24 -23.70 -8.26
CA GLY A 361 7.39 -23.51 -6.81
C GLY A 361 8.70 -22.82 -6.42
N GLU A 362 9.49 -22.30 -7.36
CA GLU A 362 10.75 -21.63 -7.05
C GLU A 362 10.50 -20.19 -6.58
N SER A 363 11.16 -19.79 -5.49
CA SER A 363 11.07 -18.45 -4.94
C SER A 363 11.44 -17.39 -5.98
N LYS A 364 10.58 -16.39 -6.17
CA LYS A 364 10.86 -15.23 -7.02
C LYS A 364 11.78 -14.23 -6.30
N PRO A 365 12.46 -13.34 -7.05
CA PRO A 365 13.34 -12.31 -6.46
C PRO A 365 12.66 -11.36 -5.47
N ALA A 366 11.32 -11.27 -5.46
CA ALA A 366 10.58 -10.40 -4.55
C ALA A 366 10.76 -10.75 -3.06
N TRP A 367 11.16 -11.98 -2.72
CA TRP A 367 11.49 -12.35 -1.35
C TRP A 367 12.68 -11.59 -0.77
N GLU A 368 13.61 -11.11 -1.60
CA GLU A 368 14.72 -10.25 -1.17
C GLU A 368 14.24 -9.00 -0.41
N ALA A 369 13.03 -8.52 -0.70
CA ALA A 369 12.45 -7.35 -0.06
C ALA A 369 12.09 -7.55 1.42
N PHE A 370 11.98 -8.80 1.90
CA PHE A 370 11.64 -9.14 3.28
C PHE A 370 12.85 -9.10 4.21
N ALA A 371 14.06 -9.06 3.65
CA ALA A 371 15.28 -8.80 4.42
C ALA A 371 15.29 -7.34 4.89
N GLN A 372 15.02 -7.10 6.17
CA GLN A 372 14.87 -5.74 6.72
C GLN A 372 16.11 -4.85 6.54
N GLU A 373 17.30 -5.45 6.43
CA GLU A 373 18.56 -4.77 6.10
C GLU A 373 18.55 -4.05 4.74
N SER A 374 17.61 -4.43 3.85
CA SER A 374 17.37 -3.78 2.56
C SER A 374 16.62 -2.46 2.67
N TRP A 375 15.96 -2.18 3.80
CA TRP A 375 15.12 -1.00 4.00
C TRP A 375 15.91 0.20 4.50
N ARG A 376 16.79 0.75 3.66
CA ARG A 376 17.60 1.92 4.03
C ARG A 376 17.07 3.19 3.38
N GLY A 377 16.82 4.20 4.22
CA GLY A 377 16.35 5.51 3.79
C GLY A 377 14.85 5.53 3.43
N ARG A 378 14.37 6.67 2.92
CA ARG A 378 13.04 6.77 2.30
C ARG A 378 13.16 6.44 0.81
N PRO A 379 12.11 5.87 0.17
CA PRO A 379 12.08 5.78 -1.28
C PRO A 379 12.32 7.16 -1.90
N ARG A 380 13.22 7.22 -2.90
CA ARG A 380 13.56 8.48 -3.58
C ARG A 380 12.37 8.93 -4.43
N LYS A 381 12.09 10.24 -4.44
CA LYS A 381 11.06 10.84 -5.28
C LYS A 381 11.37 10.59 -6.76
N SER A 382 10.38 10.20 -7.54
CA SER A 382 10.55 9.93 -8.97
C SER A 382 10.45 11.23 -9.80
N ILE A 383 11.44 11.47 -10.64
CA ILE A 383 11.37 12.36 -11.79
C ILE A 383 11.12 11.49 -13.02
N TYR A 384 10.14 11.86 -13.84
CA TYR A 384 9.73 11.07 -15.00
C TYR A 384 10.29 11.68 -16.27
N ILE A 385 10.96 10.85 -17.07
CA ILE A 385 11.47 11.21 -18.40
C ILE A 385 10.93 10.18 -19.38
N GLU A 386 10.28 10.63 -20.44
CA GLU A 386 9.83 9.79 -21.55
C GLU A 386 10.85 9.84 -22.68
N ALA A 387 11.29 8.66 -23.13
CA ALA A 387 12.15 8.47 -24.28
C ALA A 387 11.31 7.92 -25.45
N GLN A 388 11.28 8.67 -26.55
CA GLN A 388 10.61 8.30 -27.78
C GLN A 388 11.51 8.66 -28.96
N SER A 389 11.75 7.72 -29.87
CA SER A 389 12.75 7.85 -30.93
C SER A 389 14.13 8.24 -30.35
N ASN A 390 14.78 9.27 -30.90
CA ASN A 390 16.04 9.85 -30.41
C ASN A 390 15.83 11.10 -29.54
N GLN A 391 14.67 11.23 -28.89
CA GLN A 391 14.33 12.38 -28.05
C GLN A 391 13.96 11.99 -26.61
N LEU A 392 14.28 12.87 -25.67
CA LEU A 392 13.91 12.80 -24.26
C LEU A 392 12.96 13.94 -23.92
N PHE A 393 11.92 13.64 -23.16
CA PHE A 393 10.90 14.58 -22.71
C PHE A 393 10.77 14.48 -21.19
N VAL A 394 11.02 15.58 -20.48
CA VAL A 394 10.72 15.63 -19.05
C VAL A 394 9.21 15.70 -18.89
N VAL A 395 8.62 14.70 -18.21
CA VAL A 395 7.17 14.63 -18.00
C VAL A 395 6.79 15.61 -16.88
N PRO A 396 5.98 16.64 -17.14
CA PRO A 396 5.74 17.74 -16.21
C PRO A 396 4.63 17.39 -15.21
N VAL A 397 4.77 16.27 -14.51
CA VAL A 397 3.73 15.72 -13.61
C VAL A 397 3.32 16.76 -12.56
N GLN A 398 4.28 17.35 -11.87
CA GLN A 398 4.03 18.30 -10.79
C GLN A 398 3.37 19.60 -11.27
N GLU A 399 3.89 20.21 -12.35
CA GLU A 399 3.31 21.41 -12.95
C GLU A 399 1.88 21.13 -13.45
N ALA A 400 1.65 19.95 -14.02
CA ALA A 400 0.33 19.55 -14.49
C ALA A 400 -0.68 19.40 -13.34
N LYS A 401 -0.28 18.82 -12.20
CA LYS A 401 -1.10 18.79 -10.98
C LYS A 401 -1.47 20.20 -10.52
N GLU A 402 -0.48 21.07 -10.34
CA GLU A 402 -0.67 22.43 -9.82
C GLU A 402 -1.60 23.28 -10.70
N ARG A 403 -1.38 23.26 -12.02
CA ARG A 403 -2.21 24.03 -12.96
C ARG A 403 -3.64 23.51 -13.01
N MET A 404 -3.84 22.20 -12.92
CA MET A 404 -5.17 21.62 -12.90
C MET A 404 -5.92 21.97 -11.61
N VAL A 405 -5.27 21.86 -10.45
CA VAL A 405 -5.87 22.23 -9.16
C VAL A 405 -6.29 23.69 -9.15
N SER A 406 -5.40 24.60 -9.59
CA SER A 406 -5.72 26.02 -9.70
C SER A 406 -6.97 26.27 -10.56
N MET A 407 -7.10 25.54 -11.67
CA MET A 407 -8.26 25.66 -12.55
C MET A 407 -9.54 25.12 -11.89
N VAL A 408 -9.49 23.96 -11.23
CA VAL A 408 -10.65 23.38 -10.52
C VAL A 408 -11.09 24.28 -9.36
N ALA A 409 -10.13 24.83 -8.59
CA ALA A 409 -10.40 25.74 -7.49
C ALA A 409 -11.07 27.05 -7.97
N LYS A 410 -10.53 27.68 -9.02
CA LYS A 410 -11.13 28.87 -9.64
C LYS A 410 -12.56 28.60 -10.12
N LEU A 411 -12.80 27.44 -10.72
CA LEU A 411 -14.14 27.06 -11.16
C LEU A 411 -15.09 26.91 -9.96
N ARG A 412 -14.66 26.27 -8.87
CA ARG A 412 -15.46 26.17 -7.64
C ARG A 412 -15.82 27.54 -7.09
N GLU A 413 -14.86 28.45 -6.98
CA GLU A 413 -15.06 29.80 -6.46
C GLU A 413 -16.05 30.60 -7.31
N GLN A 414 -15.90 30.58 -8.63
CA GLN A 414 -16.77 31.31 -9.56
C GLN A 414 -18.21 30.83 -9.58
N THR A 415 -18.46 29.58 -9.18
CA THR A 415 -19.73 28.90 -9.43
C THR A 415 -20.45 28.44 -8.16
N GLY A 416 -19.82 28.59 -6.99
CA GLY A 416 -20.34 28.07 -5.72
C GLY A 416 -20.37 26.54 -5.65
N GLY A 417 -19.76 25.84 -6.61
CA GLY A 417 -19.68 24.37 -6.66
C GLY A 417 -19.52 23.80 -8.08
N ILE A 418 -19.00 22.57 -8.19
CA ILE A 418 -18.82 21.90 -9.48
C ILE A 418 -20.15 21.24 -9.91
N THR A 419 -20.80 21.77 -10.96
CA THR A 419 -22.00 21.17 -11.57
C THR A 419 -21.63 20.28 -12.76
N LYS A 420 -22.61 19.54 -13.30
CA LYS A 420 -22.42 18.73 -14.52
C LYS A 420 -22.03 19.58 -15.73
N GLU A 421 -22.58 20.79 -15.82
CA GLU A 421 -22.29 21.75 -16.87
C GLU A 421 -20.83 22.24 -16.78
N HIS A 422 -20.31 22.47 -15.57
CA HIS A 422 -18.90 22.86 -15.36
C HIS A 422 -17.93 21.72 -15.68
N ILE A 423 -18.29 20.47 -15.35
CA ILE A 423 -17.53 19.27 -15.75
C ILE A 423 -17.46 19.17 -17.29
N SER A 424 -18.55 19.50 -17.98
CA SER A 424 -18.60 19.51 -19.45
C SER A 424 -17.66 20.57 -20.05
N LEU A 425 -17.59 21.78 -19.46
CA LEU A 425 -16.66 22.83 -19.90
C LEU A 425 -15.20 22.46 -19.70
N LEU A 426 -14.86 21.84 -18.57
CA LEU A 426 -13.54 21.29 -18.29
C LEU A 426 -13.16 20.19 -19.29
N THR A 427 -14.11 19.34 -19.65
CA THR A 427 -13.92 18.23 -20.59
C THR A 427 -13.54 18.71 -21.99
N ASN A 428 -13.98 19.90 -22.40
CA ASN A 428 -13.69 20.49 -23.71
C ASN A 428 -12.44 21.38 -23.72
N THR A 429 -11.77 21.53 -22.58
CA THR A 429 -10.56 22.34 -22.47
C THR A 429 -9.34 21.42 -22.57
N GLU A 430 -8.38 21.77 -23.42
CA GLU A 430 -7.08 21.08 -23.48
C GLU A 430 -6.07 21.86 -22.62
N LEU A 431 -5.64 21.29 -21.49
CA LEU A 431 -4.59 21.90 -20.68
C LEU A 431 -3.23 21.44 -21.19
N LYS A 432 -2.46 22.36 -21.77
CA LYS A 432 -1.09 22.11 -22.26
C LYS A 432 -0.05 22.51 -21.21
N VAL A 433 0.86 21.61 -20.90
CA VAL A 433 1.92 21.76 -19.89
C VAL A 433 3.21 21.25 -20.51
N GLY A 434 4.15 22.15 -20.80
CA GLY A 434 5.35 21.82 -21.60
C GLY A 434 4.99 21.13 -22.92
N SER A 435 5.61 19.97 -23.17
CA SER A 435 5.37 19.13 -24.35
C SER A 435 4.14 18.22 -24.23
N TYR A 436 3.34 18.34 -23.18
CA TYR A 436 2.24 17.42 -22.88
C TYR A 436 0.88 18.12 -22.87
N SER A 437 -0.16 17.37 -23.23
CA SER A 437 -1.55 17.70 -22.91
C SER A 437 -2.03 16.88 -21.73
N VAL A 438 -2.87 17.51 -20.90
CA VAL A 438 -3.54 16.89 -19.77
C VAL A 438 -4.98 16.61 -20.15
N ASP A 439 -5.39 15.35 -20.05
CA ASP A 439 -6.81 14.97 -20.16
C ASP A 439 -7.52 15.34 -18.85
N LEU A 440 -8.08 16.55 -18.84
CA LEU A 440 -8.79 17.12 -17.70
C LEU A 440 -10.01 16.28 -17.30
N LYS A 441 -10.69 15.66 -18.27
CA LYS A 441 -11.86 14.82 -17.99
C LYS A 441 -11.45 13.57 -17.22
N ALA A 442 -10.42 12.87 -17.67
CA ALA A 442 -9.90 11.71 -16.95
C ALA A 442 -9.36 12.08 -15.57
N SER A 443 -8.80 13.28 -15.45
CA SER A 443 -8.23 13.77 -14.20
C SER A 443 -9.25 14.10 -13.11
N LEU A 444 -10.52 14.33 -13.48
CA LEU A 444 -11.63 14.38 -12.52
C LEU A 444 -11.89 13.05 -11.80
N GLN A 445 -11.36 11.94 -12.33
CA GLN A 445 -11.41 10.61 -11.69
C GLN A 445 -10.15 10.33 -10.86
N LYS A 446 -9.50 11.38 -10.33
CA LYS A 446 -8.24 11.34 -9.56
C LYS A 446 -7.02 10.78 -10.30
N ASN A 447 -7.10 10.62 -11.63
CA ASN A 447 -6.01 10.11 -12.46
C ASN A 447 -5.49 11.19 -13.40
N LEU A 448 -4.33 11.76 -13.11
CA LEU A 448 -3.67 12.68 -14.02
C LEU A 448 -3.17 11.94 -15.26
N ARG A 449 -3.76 12.26 -16.42
CA ARG A 449 -3.41 11.65 -17.70
C ARG A 449 -2.65 12.64 -18.57
N LEU A 450 -1.40 12.32 -18.88
CA LEU A 450 -0.57 13.10 -19.78
C LEU A 450 -0.33 12.37 -21.10
N SER A 451 -0.51 13.08 -22.21
CA SER A 451 -0.17 12.63 -23.55
C SER A 451 0.84 13.58 -24.17
N LEU A 452 1.86 13.06 -24.82
CA LEU A 452 2.82 13.88 -25.55
C LEU A 452 2.10 14.58 -26.72
N LEU A 453 2.28 15.89 -26.87
CA LEU A 453 1.69 16.65 -27.96
C LEU A 453 2.36 16.29 -29.29
N PRO A 454 1.59 16.03 -30.37
CA PRO A 454 2.15 15.75 -31.68
C PRO A 454 3.10 16.86 -32.15
N GLY A 455 4.28 16.49 -32.64
CA GLY A 455 5.28 17.42 -33.14
C GLY A 455 6.07 18.18 -32.06
N SER A 456 5.92 17.81 -30.79
CA SER A 456 6.76 18.33 -29.71
C SER A 456 8.24 18.07 -29.99
N ARG A 457 9.09 19.06 -29.70
CA ARG A 457 10.54 18.91 -29.77
C ARG A 457 11.06 18.51 -28.41
N GLY A 458 11.58 17.30 -28.30
CA GLY A 458 12.32 16.84 -27.13
C GLY A 458 13.81 17.10 -27.25
N ILE A 459 14.53 16.74 -26.19
CA ILE A 459 15.98 16.87 -26.12
C ILE A 459 16.60 15.72 -26.90
N LEU A 460 17.40 16.04 -27.91
CA LEU A 460 18.07 15.02 -28.71
C LEU A 460 19.06 14.22 -27.87
N HIS A 461 19.10 12.91 -28.03
CA HIS A 461 20.14 12.05 -27.46
C HIS A 461 20.79 11.23 -28.58
N GLY A 462 22.11 11.36 -28.74
CA GLY A 462 22.90 10.77 -29.83
C GLY A 462 24.00 11.71 -30.36
N GLU A 463 25.00 11.18 -31.07
CA GLU A 463 26.32 11.79 -31.37
C GLU A 463 26.35 13.11 -32.20
N ALA A 464 25.24 13.79 -32.49
CA ALA A 464 25.22 14.79 -33.56
C ALA A 464 24.88 16.26 -33.19
N SER A 465 25.01 16.70 -31.92
CA SER A 465 24.93 18.15 -31.63
C SER A 465 25.56 18.58 -30.29
N PRO A 466 26.48 19.56 -30.27
CA PRO A 466 27.01 20.16 -29.04
C PRO A 466 25.94 20.75 -28.10
N GLY A 467 24.81 21.23 -28.65
CA GLY A 467 23.71 21.81 -27.85
C GLY A 467 22.87 20.77 -27.12
N ALA A 468 22.70 19.58 -27.72
CA ALA A 468 21.98 18.46 -27.10
C ALA A 468 22.69 17.93 -25.84
N SER A 469 24.03 17.97 -25.84
CA SER A 469 24.85 17.62 -24.68
C SER A 469 24.66 18.58 -23.51
N GLN A 470 24.45 19.88 -23.77
CA GLN A 470 24.24 20.88 -22.71
C GLN A 470 22.87 20.74 -22.03
N GLU A 471 21.80 20.56 -22.79
CA GLU A 471 20.45 20.37 -22.23
C GLU A 471 20.33 19.09 -21.40
N LEU A 472 20.91 17.99 -21.88
CA LEU A 472 20.97 16.73 -21.13
C LEU A 472 21.80 16.89 -19.84
N THR A 473 22.94 17.57 -19.91
CA THR A 473 23.77 17.84 -18.73
C THR A 473 23.02 18.69 -17.70
N ALA A 474 22.24 19.68 -18.14
CA ALA A 474 21.42 20.51 -17.26
C ALA A 474 20.33 19.69 -16.54
N ILE A 475 19.67 18.75 -17.24
CA ILE A 475 18.72 17.83 -16.60
C ILE A 475 19.42 17.01 -15.52
N VAL A 476 20.54 16.37 -15.86
CA VAL A 476 21.28 15.51 -14.91
C VAL A 476 21.71 16.31 -13.68
N ALA A 477 22.22 17.53 -13.88
CA ALA A 477 22.63 18.43 -12.79
C ALA A 477 21.45 18.92 -11.93
N GLY A 478 20.24 18.92 -12.47
CA GLY A 478 19.02 19.30 -11.75
C GLY A 478 18.46 18.20 -10.82
N VAL A 479 18.89 16.94 -10.99
CA VAL A 479 18.43 15.83 -10.15
C VAL A 479 19.26 15.74 -8.88
N ASN A 480 18.61 15.74 -7.72
CA ASN A 480 19.28 15.49 -6.45
C ASN A 480 19.47 13.97 -6.24
N PRO A 481 20.69 13.41 -6.36
CA PRO A 481 20.89 11.96 -6.31
C PRO A 481 20.58 11.34 -4.94
N GLU A 482 20.54 12.13 -3.86
CA GLU A 482 20.19 11.62 -2.52
C GLU A 482 18.68 11.56 -2.29
N LYS A 483 17.92 12.46 -2.92
CA LYS A 483 16.47 12.61 -2.71
C LYS A 483 15.62 12.08 -3.85
N GLU A 484 16.19 11.98 -5.05
CA GLU A 484 15.47 11.76 -6.29
C GLU A 484 16.06 10.61 -7.11
N ARG A 485 15.20 10.02 -7.92
CA ARG A 485 15.54 9.01 -8.91
C ARG A 485 14.83 9.34 -10.22
N VAL A 486 15.40 8.87 -11.33
CA VAL A 486 14.78 9.02 -12.65
C VAL A 486 14.02 7.74 -12.98
N VAL A 487 12.76 7.89 -13.37
CA VAL A 487 12.00 6.84 -14.07
C VAL A 487 12.03 7.19 -15.55
N LEU A 488 12.82 6.44 -16.31
CA LEU A 488 12.97 6.57 -17.75
C LEU A 488 11.96 5.65 -18.44
N ILE A 489 10.88 6.24 -18.94
CA ILE A 489 9.80 5.56 -19.65
C ILE A 489 10.23 5.41 -21.10
N VAL A 490 10.32 4.18 -21.62
CA VAL A 490 10.80 3.93 -22.98
C VAL A 490 9.68 3.42 -23.86
N ARG A 491 9.37 4.15 -24.94
CA ARG A 491 8.35 3.77 -25.94
C ARG A 491 8.85 2.77 -26.98
N GLU A 492 10.17 2.56 -27.04
CA GLU A 492 10.84 1.70 -28.00
C GLU A 492 11.92 0.85 -27.30
N GLN A 493 12.52 -0.11 -28.00
CA GLN A 493 13.67 -0.83 -27.45
C GLN A 493 14.85 0.14 -27.25
N PRO A 494 15.59 0.08 -26.12
CA PRO A 494 16.70 0.98 -25.86
C PRO A 494 17.77 0.93 -26.97
N THR A 495 18.15 2.09 -27.49
CA THR A 495 19.26 2.24 -28.44
C THR A 495 20.59 2.41 -27.69
N PRO A 496 21.75 2.19 -28.34
CA PRO A 496 23.05 2.50 -27.74
C PRO A 496 23.17 3.96 -27.25
N ALA A 497 22.54 4.90 -27.94
CA ALA A 497 22.48 6.30 -27.52
C ALA A 497 21.70 6.48 -26.20
N LEU A 498 20.57 5.78 -26.04
CA LEU A 498 19.82 5.80 -24.77
C LEU A 498 20.60 5.14 -23.64
N GLN A 499 21.39 4.10 -23.94
CA GLN A 499 22.27 3.47 -22.96
C GLN A 499 23.34 4.45 -22.44
N GLN A 500 23.94 5.26 -23.32
CA GLN A 500 24.86 6.32 -22.91
C GLN A 500 24.20 7.37 -22.01
N VAL A 501 22.93 7.71 -22.25
CA VAL A 501 22.15 8.60 -21.37
C VAL A 501 22.01 7.99 -19.97
N ILE A 502 21.66 6.71 -19.88
CA ILE A 502 21.53 5.99 -18.60
C ILE A 502 22.87 5.99 -17.86
N GLU A 503 23.97 5.74 -18.58
CA GLU A 503 25.33 5.78 -18.03
C GLU A 503 25.71 7.16 -17.50
N LEU A 504 25.34 8.24 -18.20
CA LEU A 504 25.59 9.61 -17.77
C LEU A 504 24.89 9.94 -16.45
N PHE A 505 23.62 9.55 -16.29
CA PHE A 505 22.93 9.66 -15.00
C PHE A 505 23.66 8.86 -13.91
N GLY A 506 24.10 7.65 -14.22
CA GLY A 506 24.87 6.79 -13.32
C GLY A 506 26.19 7.41 -12.86
N GLN A 507 26.95 8.05 -13.77
CA GLN A 507 28.18 8.78 -13.45
C GLN A 507 27.95 9.92 -12.45
N ASN A 508 26.75 10.49 -12.44
CA ASN A 508 26.31 11.53 -11.50
C ASN A 508 25.58 10.97 -10.27
N ARG A 509 25.68 9.65 -10.03
CA ARG A 509 25.05 8.93 -8.91
C ARG A 509 23.53 8.97 -8.91
N VAL A 510 22.92 9.36 -10.03
CA VAL A 510 21.46 9.37 -10.19
C VAL A 510 21.00 7.94 -10.53
N LYS A 511 20.11 7.40 -9.69
CA LYS A 511 19.50 6.09 -9.94
C LYS A 511 18.47 6.21 -11.06
N VAL A 512 18.64 5.42 -12.12
CA VAL A 512 17.69 5.35 -13.24
C VAL A 512 16.92 4.03 -13.18
N LEU A 513 15.60 4.12 -13.30
CA LEU A 513 14.67 3.01 -13.45
C LEU A 513 14.11 3.03 -14.86
N VAL A 514 14.46 2.03 -15.65
CA VAL A 514 13.91 1.87 -17.00
C VAL A 514 12.53 1.23 -16.90
N HIS A 515 11.50 1.92 -17.42
CA HIS A 515 10.12 1.44 -17.49
C HIS A 515 9.71 1.23 -18.95
N PRO A 516 9.67 -0.01 -19.46
CA PRO A 516 9.23 -0.27 -20.82
C PRO A 516 7.72 -0.02 -20.95
N ARG A 517 7.33 0.78 -21.93
CA ARG A 517 5.92 1.07 -22.25
C ARG A 517 5.74 1.27 -23.75
N TYR A 518 5.68 0.17 -24.49
CA TYR A 518 5.73 0.19 -25.96
C TYR A 518 4.40 0.59 -26.67
N ASP A 519 3.38 1.02 -25.93
CA ASP A 519 2.19 1.65 -26.47
C ASP A 519 2.37 3.17 -26.60
N ASP A 520 1.65 3.84 -27.50
CA ASP A 520 1.58 5.31 -27.56
C ASP A 520 0.51 5.90 -26.60
N GLY A 521 0.05 5.10 -25.63
CA GLY A 521 -1.01 5.48 -24.73
C GLY A 521 -0.59 6.51 -23.68
N PRO A 522 -1.55 7.21 -23.06
CA PRO A 522 -1.28 8.26 -22.08
C PRO A 522 -0.56 7.71 -20.84
N LEU A 523 0.31 8.51 -20.25
CA LEU A 523 0.90 8.26 -18.94
C LEU A 523 -0.11 8.61 -17.85
N ASN A 524 -0.30 7.71 -16.88
CA ASN A 524 -1.27 7.90 -15.79
C ASN A 524 -0.49 8.09 -14.48
N PHE A 525 -0.88 9.10 -13.70
CA PHE A 525 -0.32 9.42 -12.38
C PHE A 525 -1.44 9.68 -11.37
N GLY A 526 -1.18 9.41 -10.09
CA GLY A 526 -2.11 9.77 -9.00
C GLY A 526 -2.14 11.28 -8.77
N MET A 527 -3.23 11.82 -8.20
CA MET A 527 -3.43 13.26 -7.97
C MET A 527 -3.06 13.78 -6.55
N SER A 528 -2.56 12.94 -5.64
CA SER A 528 -2.28 13.28 -4.23
C SER A 528 -1.16 14.32 -3.98
N GLY A 529 -1.16 14.87 -2.75
CA GLY A 529 -0.25 15.88 -2.18
C GLY A 529 -1.00 17.01 -1.46
N ASP A 530 -0.43 18.22 -1.37
CA ASP A 530 -1.03 19.50 -0.89
C ASP A 530 -2.23 19.99 -1.75
N PHE A 531 -2.91 19.05 -2.41
CA PHE A 531 -3.81 19.23 -3.53
C PHE A 531 -5.23 18.74 -3.22
N ASP A 532 -5.55 18.46 -1.94
CA ASP A 532 -6.93 18.26 -1.47
C ASP A 532 -7.60 19.64 -1.27
N PRO A 533 -8.55 20.05 -2.14
CA PRO A 533 -9.08 21.41 -2.19
C PRO A 533 -10.17 21.72 -1.17
#